data_AF-A0A453D1E9-F1
#
_entry.id   AF-A0A453D1E9-F1
#
_cell.length_a   1.000
_cell.length_b   1.000
_cell.length_c   1.000
_cell.angle_alpha   90.00
_cell.angle_beta   90.00
_cell.angle_gamma   90.00
#
_symmetry.space_group_name_H-M   'P 1'
#
loop_
_entity.id
_entity.type
_entity.pdbx_description
1 polymer ?
#
loop_
_entity_poly.entity_id
_entity_poly.type
_entity_poly.pdbx_seq_one_letter_code
_entity_poly.pdbx_strand_id
1 'polypeptide(L)'
;ITFRDLVLYTTNEKWQAVNLKEARDFSNSTGFIYVFKKLEWRSLSVDLLPHPDMFADARFNSSSSQDNKRDDDGAKRMFFGGERFLEGISGEANITLQRTEQNNPLGLEVQLHVTEALCPALSEPGLRAFLRFMTGVSACLNRGDLDPKSQQ
;
A
#
# COMPACT_ATOMS: atom_id res chain seq x y z
N ILE A 1 3.57 -8.32 -3.04
CA ILE A 1 3.17 -7.51 -1.86
C ILE A 1 2.37 -8.42 -0.96
N THR A 2 2.74 -8.50 0.31
CA THR A 2 2.13 -9.37 1.31
C THR A 2 1.77 -8.53 2.53
N PHE A 3 0.53 -8.63 2.99
CA PHE A 3 0.06 -7.98 4.20
C PHE A 3 -0.31 -9.03 5.26
N ARG A 4 -0.05 -8.71 6.52
CA ARG A 4 -0.59 -9.41 7.69
C ARG A 4 -1.34 -8.42 8.58
N ASP A 5 -2.47 -8.89 9.10
CA ASP A 5 -3.38 -8.15 9.99
C ASP A 5 -3.77 -6.77 9.41
N LEU A 6 -4.19 -6.73 8.14
CA LEU A 6 -4.71 -5.53 7.50
C LEU A 6 -6.17 -5.30 7.93
N VAL A 7 -6.44 -4.21 8.61
CA VAL A 7 -7.78 -3.88 9.13
C VAL A 7 -8.17 -2.47 8.68
N LEU A 8 -9.40 -2.33 8.16
CA LEU A 8 -10.01 -1.05 7.80
C LEU A 8 -11.31 -0.88 8.58
N TYR A 9 -11.45 0.20 9.34
CA TYR A 9 -12.65 0.47 10.12
C TYR A 9 -13.07 1.94 10.07
N THR A 10 -14.33 2.20 10.45
CA THR A 10 -14.90 3.55 10.51
C THR A 10 -14.48 4.23 11.81
N THR A 11 -14.09 5.49 11.69
CA THR A 11 -13.81 6.36 12.84
C THR A 11 -14.67 7.62 12.81
N ASN A 12 -14.58 8.41 13.88
CA ASN A 12 -14.99 9.80 13.88
C ASN A 12 -13.81 10.71 13.45
N GLU A 13 -14.00 12.03 13.52
CA GLU A 13 -13.01 13.06 13.16
C GLU A 13 -11.79 13.08 14.09
N LYS A 14 -11.86 12.37 15.23
CA LYS A 14 -10.79 12.22 16.23
C LYS A 14 -10.10 10.86 16.15
N TRP A 15 -10.34 10.11 15.07
CA TRP A 15 -9.76 8.77 14.83
C TRP A 15 -10.14 7.72 15.88
N GLN A 16 -11.27 7.90 16.55
CA GLN A 16 -11.83 6.90 17.47
C GLN A 16 -12.79 5.98 16.71
N ALA A 17 -12.70 4.66 16.95
CA ALA A 17 -13.59 3.69 16.33
C ALA A 17 -15.03 3.91 16.80
N VAL A 18 -15.94 4.09 15.84
CA VAL A 18 -17.36 4.36 16.11
C VAL A 18 -18.26 3.55 15.19
N ASN A 19 -19.53 3.43 15.56
CA ASN A 19 -20.53 2.85 14.67
C ASN A 19 -20.89 3.83 13.54
N LEU A 20 -21.58 3.30 12.52
CA LEU A 20 -21.94 4.10 11.33
C LEU A 20 -22.94 5.23 11.62
N LYS A 21 -23.76 5.10 12.67
CA LYS A 21 -24.73 6.14 13.04
C LYS A 21 -23.98 7.37 13.54
N GLU A 22 -23.07 7.18 14.50
CA GLU A 22 -22.25 8.25 15.07
C GLU A 22 -21.35 8.91 14.01
N ALA A 23 -20.70 8.11 13.15
CA ALA A 23 -19.89 8.65 12.06
C ALA A 23 -20.70 9.53 11.09
N ARG A 24 -21.96 9.16 10.82
CA ARG A 24 -22.85 9.95 9.96
C ARG A 24 -23.30 11.25 10.64
N ASP A 25 -23.47 11.24 11.95
CA ASP A 25 -24.03 12.38 12.69
C ASP A 25 -23.14 13.64 12.59
N PHE A 26 -21.82 13.48 12.42
CA PHE A 26 -20.89 14.58 12.11
C PHE A 26 -21.28 15.36 10.84
N SER A 27 -21.82 14.69 9.83
CA SER A 27 -22.15 15.28 8.53
C SER A 27 -23.49 16.02 8.51
N ASN A 28 -24.32 15.89 9.56
CA ASN A 28 -25.71 16.39 9.54
C ASN A 28 -25.81 17.93 9.47
N SER A 29 -24.76 18.67 9.86
CA SER A 29 -24.75 20.14 9.90
C SER A 29 -23.70 20.78 9.00
N THR A 30 -22.96 19.99 8.21
CA THR A 30 -21.79 20.46 7.45
C THR A 30 -22.11 20.77 5.98
N GLY A 31 -23.28 20.35 5.47
CA GLY A 31 -23.61 20.44 4.02
C GLY A 31 -22.77 19.54 3.12
N PHE A 32 -21.96 18.65 3.71
CA PHE A 32 -21.09 17.70 3.05
C PHE A 32 -21.10 16.38 3.80
N ILE A 33 -20.94 15.28 3.08
CA ILE A 33 -20.76 13.96 3.70
C ILE A 33 -19.27 13.75 3.95
N TYR A 34 -18.90 13.58 5.22
CA TYR A 34 -17.56 13.20 5.62
C TYR A 34 -17.51 11.71 5.99
N VAL A 35 -16.49 11.03 5.47
CA VAL A 35 -16.21 9.64 5.80
C VAL A 35 -14.80 9.56 6.36
N PHE A 36 -14.69 9.15 7.61
CA PHE A 36 -13.41 8.90 8.28
C PHE A 36 -13.18 7.40 8.38
N LYS A 37 -12.01 6.96 7.91
CA LYS A 37 -11.58 5.57 7.94
C LYS A 37 -10.17 5.50 8.49
N LYS A 38 -9.91 4.50 9.32
CA LYS A 38 -8.56 4.15 9.74
C LYS A 38 -8.18 2.79 9.18
N LEU A 39 -7.03 2.73 8.51
CA LEU A 39 -6.40 1.54 7.98
C LEU A 39 -5.19 1.22 8.85
N GLU A 40 -5.04 -0.01 9.31
CA GLU A 40 -3.91 -0.45 10.13
C GLU A 40 -3.39 -1.77 9.56
N TRP A 41 -2.07 -1.96 9.58
CA TRP A 41 -1.45 -3.25 9.25
C TRP A 41 -0.28 -3.52 10.18
N ARG A 42 -0.15 -4.80 10.57
CA ARG A 42 0.95 -5.23 11.42
C ARG A 42 2.24 -5.45 10.63
N SER A 43 2.14 -5.99 9.42
CA SER A 43 3.33 -6.36 8.65
C SER A 43 3.04 -6.29 7.16
N LEU A 44 3.70 -5.37 6.47
CA LEU A 44 3.73 -5.24 5.03
C LEU A 44 5.13 -5.61 4.51
N SER A 45 5.18 -6.61 3.63
CA SER A 45 6.40 -7.03 2.96
C SER A 45 6.23 -6.92 1.44
N VAL A 46 7.29 -6.55 0.75
CA VAL A 46 7.31 -6.53 -0.71
C VAL A 46 8.53 -7.25 -1.24
N ASP A 47 8.25 -8.27 -2.05
CA ASP A 47 9.24 -9.07 -2.76
C ASP A 47 9.27 -8.64 -4.23
N LEU A 48 10.47 -8.40 -4.76
CA LEU A 48 10.73 -8.12 -6.17
C LEU A 48 11.04 -9.43 -6.87
N LEU A 49 10.30 -9.71 -7.93
CA LEU A 49 10.59 -10.84 -8.80
C LEU A 49 11.59 -10.39 -9.87
N PRO A 50 12.69 -11.14 -10.07
CA PRO A 50 13.62 -10.89 -11.17
C PRO A 50 12.93 -11.03 -12.53
N HIS A 51 13.47 -10.35 -13.54
CA HIS A 51 13.01 -10.52 -14.91
C HIS A 51 13.36 -11.95 -15.39
N PRO A 52 12.49 -12.64 -16.15
CA PRO A 52 12.81 -13.95 -16.71
C PRO A 52 14.17 -14.00 -17.43
N ASP A 53 14.47 -12.97 -18.23
CA ASP A 53 15.74 -12.84 -18.96
C ASP A 53 16.98 -12.61 -18.07
N MET A 54 16.83 -12.28 -16.78
CA MET A 54 17.97 -12.09 -15.88
C MET A 54 18.66 -13.41 -15.49
N PHE A 55 18.03 -14.55 -15.77
CA PHE A 55 18.60 -15.88 -15.57
C PHE A 55 19.08 -16.55 -16.87
N ALA A 56 19.06 -15.84 -18.00
CA ALA A 56 19.59 -16.35 -19.26
C ALA A 56 21.12 -16.54 -19.24
N ASP A 57 21.81 -15.98 -18.24
CA ASP A 57 23.23 -16.18 -17.99
C ASP A 57 23.50 -17.57 -17.41
N ALA A 58 24.20 -18.42 -18.17
CA ALA A 58 24.54 -19.81 -17.85
C ALA A 58 25.31 -20.03 -16.52
N ARG A 59 25.73 -18.96 -15.83
CA ARG A 59 26.46 -18.99 -14.56
C ARG A 59 25.57 -19.17 -13.33
N PHE A 60 24.25 -18.88 -13.43
CA PHE A 60 23.32 -18.98 -12.30
C PHE A 60 22.70 -20.38 -12.10
N ASN A 61 22.79 -21.26 -13.08
CA ASN A 61 22.19 -22.61 -13.02
C ASN A 61 23.01 -23.63 -12.21
N SER A 62 24.15 -23.26 -11.63
CA SER A 62 25.09 -24.20 -10.99
C SER A 62 25.05 -24.22 -9.46
N SER A 63 24.29 -23.35 -8.78
CA SER A 63 24.38 -23.15 -7.32
C SER A 63 23.10 -23.41 -6.52
N SER A 64 22.10 -24.12 -7.05
CA SER A 64 20.86 -24.46 -6.31
C SER A 64 21.03 -25.64 -5.35
N SER A 65 21.81 -25.45 -4.27
CA SER A 65 21.84 -26.38 -3.13
C SER A 65 20.88 -25.91 -2.03
N GLN A 66 19.84 -26.73 -1.82
CA GLN A 66 19.17 -27.02 -0.54
C GLN A 66 19.08 -25.90 0.51
N ASP A 67 17.94 -25.19 0.56
CA ASP A 67 17.33 -24.84 1.86
C ASP A 67 15.84 -24.50 1.68
N ASN A 68 14.98 -25.50 1.87
CA ASN A 68 13.52 -25.39 1.83
C ASN A 68 12.98 -24.86 3.16
N LYS A 69 13.20 -23.58 3.50
CA LYS A 69 12.51 -22.93 4.61
C LYS A 69 11.32 -22.12 4.09
N ARG A 70 10.12 -22.46 4.56
CA ARG A 70 8.95 -21.59 4.48
C ARG A 70 9.16 -20.46 5.49
N ASP A 71 8.93 -19.24 5.07
CA ASP A 71 8.94 -18.09 5.96
C ASP A 71 7.70 -18.05 6.85
N ASP A 72 7.84 -17.41 8.00
CA ASP A 72 6.78 -17.13 8.98
C ASP A 72 5.63 -16.26 8.41
N ASP A 73 5.86 -15.68 7.21
CA ASP A 73 4.89 -14.88 6.47
C ASP A 73 4.05 -15.72 5.47
N GLY A 74 4.27 -17.04 5.38
CA GLY A 74 3.50 -17.97 4.54
C GLY A 74 3.81 -17.93 3.04
N ALA A 75 4.67 -17.03 2.56
CA ALA A 75 5.04 -16.92 1.14
C ALA A 75 6.15 -17.93 0.76
N LYS A 76 5.91 -18.71 -0.31
CA LYS A 76 6.89 -19.66 -0.83
C LYS A 76 7.97 -18.92 -1.65
N ARG A 77 9.09 -18.56 -1.01
CA ARG A 77 10.26 -17.87 -1.63
C ARG A 77 10.95 -18.67 -2.77
N MET A 78 10.65 -19.96 -2.91
CA MET A 78 11.53 -20.94 -3.59
C MET A 78 11.33 -21.18 -5.10
N PHE A 79 10.48 -20.43 -5.81
CA PHE A 79 10.28 -20.75 -7.25
C PHE A 79 10.86 -19.77 -8.27
N PHE A 80 11.28 -18.56 -7.88
CA PHE A 80 11.73 -17.57 -8.88
C PHE A 80 12.90 -16.66 -8.47
N GLY A 81 13.58 -16.92 -7.35
CA GLY A 81 14.70 -16.04 -6.92
C GLY A 81 14.26 -14.61 -6.61
N GLY A 82 13.05 -14.45 -6.07
CA GLY A 82 12.53 -13.16 -5.63
C GLY A 82 13.27 -12.65 -4.40
N GLU A 83 13.55 -11.35 -4.37
CA GLU A 83 14.29 -10.71 -3.29
C GLU A 83 13.40 -9.70 -2.55
N ARG A 84 13.42 -9.76 -1.22
CA ARG A 84 12.61 -8.89 -0.36
C ARG A 84 13.25 -7.52 -0.28
N PHE A 85 12.53 -6.47 -0.70
CA PHE A 85 13.02 -5.08 -0.62
C PHE A 85 12.37 -4.29 0.51
N LEU A 86 11.18 -4.70 0.96
CA LEU A 86 10.54 -4.20 2.18
C LEU A 86 10.14 -5.40 3.03
N GLU A 87 10.51 -5.38 4.30
CA GLU A 87 10.26 -6.48 5.21
C GLU A 87 9.47 -6.02 6.44
N GLY A 88 8.26 -6.57 6.58
CA GLY A 88 7.53 -6.56 7.84
C GLY A 88 7.18 -5.17 8.39
N ILE A 89 7.04 -4.16 7.53
CA ILE A 89 6.80 -2.78 8.00
C ILE A 89 5.38 -2.67 8.55
N SER A 90 5.24 -2.13 9.75
CA SER A 90 3.93 -1.80 10.32
C SER A 90 3.55 -0.36 9.99
N GLY A 91 2.27 -0.07 10.00
CA GLY A 91 1.80 1.29 9.82
C GLY A 91 0.30 1.43 9.93
N GLU A 92 -0.11 2.68 9.81
CA GLU A 92 -1.50 3.08 9.80
C GLU A 92 -1.73 4.23 8.82
N ALA A 93 -2.95 4.35 8.32
CA ALA A 93 -3.38 5.46 7.50
C ALA A 93 -4.74 5.97 7.98
N ASN A 94 -4.79 7.27 8.23
CA ASN A 94 -5.97 8.03 8.54
C ASN A 94 -6.51 8.62 7.24
N ILE A 95 -7.70 8.16 6.82
CA ILE A 95 -8.29 8.47 5.52
C ILE A 95 -9.56 9.30 5.75
N THR A 96 -9.58 10.51 5.20
CA THR A 96 -10.74 11.39 5.18
C THR A 96 -11.22 11.56 3.74
N LEU A 97 -12.49 11.27 3.51
CA LEU A 97 -13.14 11.50 2.22
C LEU A 97 -14.30 12.48 2.40
N GLN A 98 -14.26 13.58 1.66
CA GLN A 98 -15.34 14.55 1.57
C GLN A 98 -16.16 14.29 0.30
N ARG A 99 -17.48 14.30 0.44
CA ARG A 99 -18.43 14.15 -0.67
C ARG A 99 -19.50 15.23 -0.61
N THR A 100 -20.14 15.52 -1.74
CA THR A 100 -21.38 16.31 -1.78
C THR A 100 -22.51 15.55 -1.10
N GLU A 101 -23.64 16.21 -0.84
CA GLU A 101 -24.87 15.55 -0.35
C GLU A 101 -25.42 14.51 -1.35
N GLN A 102 -25.16 14.71 -2.65
CA GLN A 102 -25.46 13.74 -3.71
C GLN A 102 -24.39 12.63 -3.81
N ASN A 103 -23.50 12.53 -2.82
CA ASN A 103 -22.48 11.51 -2.67
C ASN A 103 -21.38 11.54 -3.76
N ASN A 104 -21.17 12.69 -4.42
CA ASN A 104 -20.07 12.88 -5.36
C ASN A 104 -18.76 13.18 -4.63
N PRO A 105 -17.62 12.56 -4.97
CA PRO A 105 -16.35 12.81 -4.29
C PRO A 105 -15.85 14.24 -4.55
N LEU A 106 -15.49 14.95 -3.48
CA LEU A 106 -14.95 16.32 -3.52
C LEU A 106 -13.50 16.42 -3.08
N GLY A 107 -13.05 15.53 -2.20
CA GLY A 107 -11.70 15.59 -1.65
C GLY A 107 -11.34 14.31 -0.94
N LEU A 108 -10.07 13.92 -1.06
CA LEU A 108 -9.48 12.79 -0.37
C LEU A 108 -8.22 13.29 0.32
N GLU A 109 -8.13 13.04 1.62
CA GLU A 109 -6.94 13.25 2.43
C GLU A 109 -6.53 11.90 3.03
N VAL A 110 -5.23 11.60 2.95
CA VAL A 110 -4.65 10.40 3.54
C VAL A 110 -3.42 10.82 4.33
N GLN A 111 -3.46 10.65 5.65
CA GLN A 111 -2.33 10.83 6.53
C GLN A 111 -1.74 9.45 6.83
N LEU A 112 -0.56 9.19 6.28
CA LEU A 112 0.12 7.90 6.34
C LEU A 112 1.21 7.94 7.41
N HIS A 113 1.15 7.03 8.39
CA HIS A 113 2.19 6.82 9.38
C HIS A 113 2.76 5.42 9.21
N VAL A 114 4.05 5.35 8.85
CA VAL A 114 4.78 4.09 8.74
C VAL A 114 5.97 4.11 9.65
N THR A 115 6.30 2.96 10.25
CA THR A 115 7.56 2.83 10.98
C THR A 115 8.74 2.99 10.02
N GLU A 116 9.84 3.56 10.52
CA GLU A 116 11.09 3.58 9.77
C GLU A 116 11.45 2.15 9.34
N ALA A 117 11.86 2.01 8.08
CA ALA A 117 12.21 0.73 7.50
C ALA A 117 13.58 0.84 6.83
N LEU A 118 14.47 -0.09 7.17
CA LEU A 118 15.73 -0.26 6.48
C LEU A 118 15.53 -1.24 5.33
N CYS A 119 15.91 -0.83 4.12
CA CYS A 119 16.00 -1.75 3.00
C CYS A 119 17.10 -2.78 3.32
N PRO A 120 16.82 -4.09 3.24
CA PRO A 120 17.87 -5.08 3.36
C PRO A 120 18.89 -4.93 2.23
N ALA A 121 20.10 -5.49 2.42
CA ALA A 121 21.09 -5.50 1.35
C ALA A 121 20.54 -6.27 0.14
N LEU A 122 20.47 -5.60 -1.01
CA LEU A 122 20.01 -6.21 -2.26
C LEU A 122 21.17 -6.84 -3.03
N SER A 123 20.96 -8.04 -3.56
CA SER A 123 21.85 -8.67 -4.54
C SER A 123 21.90 -7.88 -5.86
N GLU A 124 22.87 -8.15 -6.73
CA GLU A 124 22.91 -7.54 -8.07
C GLU A 124 21.61 -7.81 -8.87
N PRO A 125 21.08 -9.05 -8.93
CA PRO A 125 19.74 -9.29 -9.48
C PRO A 125 18.64 -8.48 -8.78
N GLY A 126 18.63 -8.40 -7.45
CA GLY A 126 17.63 -7.62 -6.71
C GLY A 126 17.64 -6.14 -7.04
N LEU A 127 18.84 -5.54 -7.15
CA LEU A 127 19.00 -4.15 -7.54
C LEU A 127 18.48 -3.89 -8.96
N ARG A 128 18.76 -4.79 -9.92
CA ARG A 128 18.20 -4.70 -11.28
C ARG A 128 16.67 -4.78 -11.28
N ALA A 129 16.10 -5.69 -10.48
CA ALA A 129 14.66 -5.82 -10.31
C ALA A 129 14.05 -4.56 -9.67
N PHE A 130 14.74 -3.95 -8.70
CA PHE A 130 14.33 -2.72 -8.03
C PHE A 130 14.33 -1.54 -9.00
N LEU A 131 15.39 -1.36 -9.78
CA LEU A 131 15.48 -0.31 -10.79
C LEU A 131 14.36 -0.46 -11.84
N ARG A 132 14.12 -1.67 -12.33
CA ARG A 132 12.99 -1.95 -13.23
C ARG A 132 11.66 -1.57 -12.59
N PHE A 133 11.43 -1.98 -11.35
CA PHE A 133 10.23 -1.62 -10.61
C PHE A 133 10.07 -0.10 -10.54
N MET A 134 11.10 0.63 -10.11
CA MET A 134 11.08 2.09 -10.02
C MET A 134 10.85 2.80 -11.36
N THR A 135 11.37 2.26 -12.47
CA THR A 135 11.06 2.79 -13.81
C THR A 135 9.62 2.58 -14.25
N GLY A 136 8.94 1.57 -13.69
CA GLY A 136 7.52 1.29 -13.94
C GLY A 136 6.57 2.00 -12.97
N VAL A 137 7.06 2.51 -11.84
CA VAL A 137 6.24 3.24 -10.87
C VAL A 137 6.00 4.66 -11.41
N SER A 138 4.81 4.86 -11.95
CA SER A 138 4.25 6.19 -12.19
C SER A 138 2.98 6.32 -11.37
N ALA A 139 2.92 7.33 -10.50
CA ALA A 139 1.70 7.70 -9.79
C ALA A 139 1.21 9.04 -10.34
N CYS A 140 0.09 9.03 -11.05
CA CYS A 140 -0.55 10.25 -11.55
C CYS A 140 -1.85 10.47 -10.77
N LEU A 141 -1.84 11.44 -9.86
CA LEU A 141 -3.04 11.90 -9.14
C LEU A 141 -3.61 13.11 -9.88
N ASN A 142 -4.23 12.89 -11.03
CA ASN A 142 -4.93 13.96 -11.73
C ASN A 142 -6.35 14.09 -11.15
N ARG A 143 -6.57 15.14 -10.35
CA ARG A 143 -7.92 15.68 -10.16
C ARG A 143 -8.23 16.47 -11.43
N GLY A 144 -9.17 16.00 -12.24
CA GLY A 144 -9.69 16.84 -13.32
C GLY A 144 -10.21 18.13 -12.69
N ASP A 145 -9.83 19.29 -13.25
CA ASP A 145 -10.35 20.58 -12.82
C ASP A 145 -11.88 20.50 -12.74
N LEU A 146 -12.40 20.49 -11.52
CA LEU A 146 -13.79 20.84 -11.29
C LEU A 146 -13.82 22.36 -11.43
N ASP A 147 -13.90 22.84 -12.67
CA ASP A 147 -14.13 24.24 -12.96
C ASP A 147 -15.42 24.62 -12.19
N PRO A 148 -15.37 25.52 -11.19
CA PRO A 148 -16.56 25.91 -10.44
C PRO A 148 -17.63 26.53 -11.35
N LYS A 149 -17.27 26.91 -12.58
CA LYS A 149 -18.16 27.44 -13.59
C LYS A 149 -18.92 26.38 -14.41
N SER A 150 -18.60 25.09 -14.28
CA SER A 150 -19.29 24.03 -15.04
C SER A 150 -20.53 23.47 -14.33
N GLN A 151 -21.00 24.09 -13.24
CA GLN A 151 -22.24 23.74 -12.52
C GLN A 151 -23.28 24.88 -12.52
N GLN A 152 -23.29 25.76 -13.52
CA GLN A 152 -24.42 26.66 -13.78
C GLN A 152 -25.35 26.09 -14.86
#